data_AF-X0XZL6-F1
#
_entry.id   AF-X0XZL6-F1
#
_cell.length_a   1.000
_cell.length_b   1.000
_cell.length_c   1.000
_cell.angle_alpha   90.00
_cell.angle_beta   90.00
_cell.angle_gamma   90.00
#
_symmetry.space_group_name_H-M   'P 1'
#
loop_
_entity.id
_entity.type
_entity.pdbx_description
1 polymer ?
#
loop_
_entity_poly.entity_id
_entity_poly.type
_entity_poly.pdbx_seq_one_letter_code
_entity_poly.pdbx_strand_id
1 'polypeptide(L)' 'MNETNDIRQLVLTAGQMARDMRAGAAVHRKADRSYVTDADLAVQAYLIGELRKRFPADG' A
#
# COMPACT_ATOMS: atom_id res chain seq x y z
N MET A 1 16.03 -4.41 -16.23
CA MET A 1 15.36 -3.88 -15.02
C MET A 1 15.88 -4.64 -13.82
N ASN A 2 16.15 -3.96 -12.69
CA ASN A 2 16.51 -4.62 -11.45
C ASN A 2 15.27 -4.63 -10.56
N GLU A 3 14.44 -5.66 -10.72
CA GLU A 3 13.13 -5.79 -10.07
C GLU A 3 13.22 -5.64 -8.55
N THR A 4 14.30 -6.11 -7.93
CA THR A 4 14.56 -5.97 -6.49
C THR A 4 14.69 -4.51 -6.05
N ASN A 5 15.34 -3.66 -6.86
CA ASN A 5 15.45 -2.22 -6.55
C ASN A 5 14.11 -1.51 -6.72
N ASP A 6 13.32 -1.93 -7.71
CA ASP A 6 12.02 -1.31 -8.00
C ASP A 6 10.99 -1.65 -6.91
N ILE A 7 10.92 -2.91 -6.48
CA ILE A 7 10.07 -3.33 -5.36
C ILE A 7 10.48 -2.64 -4.06
N ARG A 8 11.79 -2.52 -3.80
CA ARG A 8 12.29 -1.79 -2.62
C ARG A 8 11.78 -0.35 -2.59
N GLN A 9 11.81 0.35 -3.72
CA GLN A 9 11.36 1.73 -3.78
C GLN A 9 9.85 1.87 -3.55
N LEU A 10 9.05 0.92 -4.06
CA LEU A 10 7.60 0.88 -3.80
C LEU A 10 7.30 0.68 -2.32
N VAL A 11 7.98 -0.25 -1.66
CA VAL A 11 7.81 -0.52 -0.22
C VAL A 11 8.22 0.69 0.62
N LEU A 12 9.34 1.35 0.28
CA LEU A 12 9.78 2.56 0.98
C LEU A 12 8.76 3.69 0.84
N THR A 13 8.19 3.87 -0.36
CA THR A 13 7.20 4.91 -0.64
C THR A 13 5.90 4.62 0.12
N ALA A 14 5.39 3.39 0.07
CA ALA A 14 4.24 2.95 0.84
C ALA A 14 4.44 3.14 2.36
N GLY A 15 5.62 2.80 2.88
CA GLY A 15 5.96 3.01 4.28
C GLY A 15 6.05 4.48 4.68
N GLN A 16 6.37 5.37 3.75
CA GLN A 16 6.31 6.82 4.00
C GLN A 16 4.85 7.30 4.02
N MET A 17 4.02 6.87 3.07
CA MET A 17 2.59 7.19 3.04
C MET A 17 1.89 6.78 4.34
N ALA A 18 2.13 5.56 4.82
CA ALA A 18 1.56 5.08 6.08
C ALA A 18 1.99 5.95 7.28
N ARG A 19 3.24 6.41 7.29
CA ARG A 19 3.75 7.29 8.35
C ARG A 19 3.08 8.66 8.32
N ASP A 20 2.93 9.25 7.14
CA ASP A 20 2.34 10.57 6.96
C ASP A 20 0.84 10.58 7.34
N MET A 21 0.15 9.47 7.09
CA MET A 21 -1.27 9.32 7.42
C MET A 21 -1.53 8.95 8.88
N ARG A 22 -0.51 8.51 9.64
CA ARG A 22 -0.65 7.93 10.99
C ARG A 22 -1.47 8.80 11.95
N ALA A 23 -1.29 10.11 11.92
CA ALA A 23 -1.92 11.02 12.88
C ALA A 23 -3.42 11.24 12.64
N GLY A 24 -3.93 10.92 11.44
CA GLY A 24 -5.31 11.25 11.04
C GLY A 24 -6.09 10.11 10.38
N ALA A 25 -5.50 8.92 10.27
CA ALA A 25 -6.18 7.79 9.63
C ALA A 25 -7.38 7.32 10.48
N ALA A 26 -8.57 7.28 9.87
CA ALA A 26 -9.74 6.70 10.51
C ALA A 26 -9.56 5.19 10.65
N VAL A 27 -10.10 4.62 11.72
CA VAL A 27 -10.09 3.18 11.99
C VAL A 27 -11.45 2.60 11.68
N HIS A 28 -11.47 1.57 10.85
CA HIS A 28 -12.66 0.82 10.44
C HIS A 28 -12.57 -0.61 10.97
N ARG A 29 -13.71 -1.19 11.33
CA ARG A 29 -13.79 -2.59 11.79
C ARG A 29 -14.36 -3.46 10.68
N LYS A 30 -13.63 -4.49 10.30
CA LYS A 30 -14.03 -5.48 9.29
C LYS A 30 -15.03 -6.50 9.86
N ALA A 31 -15.69 -7.25 8.98
CA ALA A 31 -16.64 -8.31 9.34
C ALA A 31 -16.01 -9.41 10.21
N ASP A 32 -14.74 -9.72 9.96
CA ASP A 32 -13.90 -10.65 10.74
C ASP A 32 -13.43 -10.08 12.10
N ARG A 33 -13.93 -8.89 12.47
CA ARG A 33 -13.58 -8.12 13.68
C ARG A 33 -12.15 -7.57 13.72
N SER A 34 -11.36 -7.73 12.66
CA SER A 34 -10.07 -7.05 12.53
C SER A 34 -10.25 -5.55 12.24
N TYR A 35 -9.20 -4.77 12.46
CA TYR A 35 -9.18 -3.34 12.14
C TYR A 35 -8.44 -3.09 10.82
N VAL A 36 -8.89 -2.07 10.10
CA VAL A 36 -8.23 -1.52 8.92
C VAL A 36 -8.31 0.00 9.02
N THR A 37 -7.29 0.70 8.58
CA THR A 37 -7.23 2.16 8.57
C THR A 37 -7.30 2.70 7.15
N ASP A 38 -7.63 3.99 7.01
CA ASP A 38 -7.50 4.67 5.72
C ASP A 38 -6.09 4.58 5.15
N ALA A 39 -5.06 4.52 6.01
CA ALA A 39 -3.67 4.34 5.61
C ALA A 39 -3.44 2.97 4.96
N ASP A 40 -4.01 1.91 5.52
CA ASP A 40 -3.93 0.56 4.96
C ASP A 40 -4.56 0.50 3.56
N LEU A 41 -5.74 1.11 3.40
CA LEU A 41 -6.46 1.17 2.13
C LEU A 41 -5.69 1.99 1.08
N ALA A 42 -5.13 3.14 1.46
CA ALA A 42 -4.35 3.99 0.57
C ALA A 42 -3.04 3.31 0.12
N VAL A 43 -2.33 2.65 1.03
CA VAL A 43 -1.13 1.86 0.73
C VAL A 43 -1.46 0.72 -0.21
N GLN A 44 -2.54 -0.01 0.03
CA GLN A 44 -2.96 -1.11 -0.83
C GLN A 44 -3.30 -0.61 -2.25
N ALA A 45 -4.06 0.49 -2.36
CA ALA A 45 -4.42 1.07 -3.65
C ALA A 45 -3.19 1.52 -4.44
N TYR A 46 -2.23 2.16 -3.77
CA TYR A 46 -0.95 2.55 -4.37
C TYR A 46 -0.16 1.34 -4.88
N LEU A 47 0.06 0.34 -4.03
CA LEU A 47 0.85 -0.85 -4.39
C LEU A 47 0.22 -1.62 -5.54
N ILE A 48 -1.10 -1.86 -5.52
CA ILE A 48 -1.80 -2.54 -6.62
C ILE A 48 -1.68 -1.74 -7.92
N GLY A 49 -1.86 -0.42 -7.87
CA GLY A 49 -1.72 0.44 -9.04
C GLY A 49 -0.32 0.40 -9.64
N GLU A 50 0.71 0.43 -8.80
CA GLU A 50 2.11 0.38 -9.23
C GLU A 50 2.55 -1.00 -9.72
N LEU A 51 2.05 -2.08 -9.11
CA LEU A 51 2.31 -3.45 -9.56
C LEU A 51 1.64 -3.73 -10.91
N ARG A 52 0.38 -3.33 -11.11
CA ARG A 52 -0.31 -3.48 -12.41
C ARG A 52 0.38 -2.79 -13.57
N LYS A 53 1.00 -1.63 -13.33
CA LYS A 53 1.78 -0.91 -14.36
C LYS A 53 3.06 -1.65 -14.75
N ARG A 54 3.71 -2.32 -13.79
CA ARG A 54 5.02 -2.98 -13.99
C ARG A 54 4.88 -4.43 -14.45
N PHE A 55 3.88 -5.13 -13.92
CA PHE A 55 3.62 -6.54 -14.16
C PHE A 55 2.19 -6.73 -14.70
N PRO A 56 1.92 -6.28 -15.95
CA PRO A 56 0.58 -6.33 -16.51
C PRO A 56 0.06 -7.76 -16.73
N ALA A 57 0.94 -8.76 -16.75
CA ALA A 57 0.57 -10.17 -16.89
C ALA A 57 0.13 -10.83 -15.56
N ASP A 58 0.44 -10.20 -14.42
CA ASP A 58 0.12 -10.71 -13.08
C ASP A 58 -1.20 -10.12 -12.51
N GLY A 59 -1.97 -9.44 -13.38
CA GLY A 59 -3.15 -8.65 -13.05
C GLY A 59 -4.48 -9.40 -13.10
#